data_AF-A0A1M4M864-F1
#
_entry.id   AF-A0A1M4M864-F1
#
_cell.length_a   1.000
_cell.length_b   1.000
_cell.length_c   1.000
_cell.angle_alpha   90.00
_cell.angle_beta   90.00
_cell.angle_gamma   90.00
#
_symmetry.space_group_name_H-M   'P 1'
#
loop_
_entity.id
_entity.type
_entity.pdbx_description
1 polymer ?
#
loop_
_entity_poly.entity_id
_entity_poly.type
_entity_poly.pdbx_seq_one_letter_code
_entity_poly.pdbx_strand_id
1 'polypeptide(L)'
;MVPLDATNNSVVYENEIKEIYSINSRISDAVKELLEFNADFRKKSEGLDGAIIHDALAVAAVIDMKKTTGNKPNVEVALGLDRKRFIEMLKEMMKAYN
;
A
#
# COMPACT_ATOMS: atom_id res chain seq x y z
N MET A 1 -6.14 -7.15 -6.15
CA MET A 1 -6.24 -5.68 -6.16
C MET A 1 -6.86 -5.23 -4.86
N VAL A 2 -6.19 -4.35 -4.12
CA VAL A 2 -6.78 -3.61 -3.00
C VAL A 2 -7.11 -2.21 -3.54
N PRO A 3 -8.37 -1.76 -3.47
CA PRO A 3 -8.79 -0.52 -4.13
C PRO A 3 -8.14 0.71 -3.49
N LEU A 4 -8.03 1.80 -4.26
CA LEU A 4 -7.49 3.07 -3.74
C LEU A 4 -8.26 3.58 -2.53
N ASP A 5 -9.59 3.40 -2.51
CA ASP A 5 -10.44 3.76 -1.37
C ASP A 5 -9.99 3.09 -0.07
N ALA A 6 -9.49 1.86 -0.13
CA ALA A 6 -8.94 1.18 1.03
C ALA A 6 -7.49 1.61 1.29
N THR A 7 -6.64 1.64 0.27
CA THR A 7 -5.20 1.95 0.47
C THR A 7 -4.95 3.40 0.86
N ASN A 8 -5.80 4.36 0.50
CA ASN A 8 -5.65 5.75 0.93
C ASN A 8 -5.86 5.93 2.45
N ASN A 9 -6.48 4.95 3.11
CA ASN A 9 -6.63 4.92 4.56
C ASN A 9 -5.45 4.26 5.29
N SER A 10 -4.45 3.71 4.59
CA SER A 10 -3.26 3.10 5.23
C SER A 10 -2.19 4.15 5.53
N VAL A 11 -2.58 5.23 6.19
CA VAL A 11 -1.67 6.31 6.58
C VAL A 11 -0.86 5.85 7.80
N VAL A 12 0.45 6.06 7.75
CA VAL A 12 1.36 5.98 8.91
C VAL A 12 1.79 7.40 9.25
N TYR A 13 1.30 7.90 10.38
CA TYR A 13 1.55 9.25 10.85
C TYR A 13 2.93 9.39 11.46
N GLU A 14 3.48 10.60 11.49
CA GLU A 14 4.84 10.86 11.99
C GLU A 14 5.13 10.27 13.38
N ASN A 15 4.16 10.26 14.30
CA ASN A 15 4.33 9.67 15.62
C ASN A 15 4.49 8.14 15.55
N GLU A 16 3.77 7.47 14.66
CA GLU A 16 3.87 6.02 14.45
C GLU A 16 5.18 5.67 13.74
N ILE A 17 5.64 6.53 12.83
CA ILE A 17 6.98 6.39 12.23
C ILE A 17 8.05 6.46 13.34
N LYS A 18 7.93 7.39 14.31
CA LYS A 18 8.84 7.46 15.48
C LYS A 18 8.77 6.22 16.37
N GLU A 19 7.61 5.59 16.51
CA GLU A 19 7.50 4.31 17.23
C GLU A 19 8.27 3.20 16.51
N ILE A 20 8.20 3.14 15.18
CA ILE A 20 9.01 2.22 14.37
C ILE A 20 10.51 2.46 14.62
N TYR A 21 10.95 3.72 14.80
CA TYR A 21 12.37 4.06 15.06
C TYR A 21 12.90 3.48 16.36
N SER A 22 12.02 3.24 17.33
CA SER A 22 12.42 2.63 18.60
C SER A 22 12.83 1.16 18.45
N ILE A 23 12.48 0.52 17.32
CA ILE A 23 12.83 -0.87 17.03
C ILE A 23 14.26 -0.90 16.46
N ASN A 24 15.24 -1.24 17.31
CA ASN A 24 16.63 -1.34 16.90
C ASN A 24 16.89 -2.58 16.02
N SER A 25 16.70 -2.44 14.70
CA SER A 25 16.96 -3.50 13.72
C SER A 25 17.25 -2.94 12.34
N ARG A 26 18.07 -3.67 11.57
CA ARG A 26 18.41 -3.33 10.18
C ARG A 26 17.18 -3.22 9.25
N ILE A 27 16.09 -3.92 9.59
CA ILE A 27 14.82 -3.85 8.85
C ILE A 27 14.11 -2.54 9.18
N SER A 28 14.06 -2.16 10.45
CA SER A 28 13.46 -0.89 10.87
C SER A 28 14.16 0.30 10.22
N ASP A 29 15.49 0.28 10.13
CA ASP A 29 16.26 1.33 9.47
C ASP A 29 15.85 1.51 7.99
N ALA A 30 15.72 0.41 7.25
CA ALA A 30 15.30 0.46 5.85
C ALA A 30 13.84 0.92 5.68
N VAL A 31 12.95 0.46 6.57
CA VAL A 31 11.52 0.87 6.56
C VAL A 31 11.39 2.35 6.87
N LYS A 32 12.17 2.85 7.82
CA LYS A 32 12.23 4.27 8.18
C LYS A 32 12.55 5.13 6.96
N GLU A 33 13.63 4.84 6.24
CA GLU A 33 14.05 5.65 5.09
C GLU A 33 12.95 5.74 4.03
N LEU A 34 12.25 4.63 3.80
CA LEU A 34 11.13 4.57 2.85
C LEU A 34 9.92 5.39 3.33
N LEU A 35 9.57 5.30 4.62
CA LEU A 35 8.44 6.04 5.20
C LEU A 35 8.71 7.55 5.24
N GLU A 36 9.91 7.97 5.64
CA GLU A 36 10.31 9.40 5.61
C GLU A 36 10.22 9.96 4.19
N PHE A 37 10.78 9.24 3.21
CA PHE A 37 10.71 9.66 1.81
C PHE A 37 9.26 9.82 1.32
N ASN A 38 8.39 8.86 1.64
CA ASN A 38 6.99 8.92 1.25
C ASN A 38 6.24 10.07 1.95
N ALA A 39 6.46 10.24 3.26
CA ALA A 39 5.83 11.30 4.05
C ALA A 39 6.24 12.69 3.54
N ASP A 40 7.53 12.91 3.28
CA ASP A 40 8.05 14.14 2.70
C ASP A 40 7.44 14.45 1.34
N PHE A 41 7.34 13.45 0.47
CA PHE A 41 6.72 13.60 -0.85
C PHE A 41 5.24 14.02 -0.71
N ARG A 42 4.48 13.31 0.14
CA ARG A 42 3.06 13.58 0.34
C ARG A 42 2.78 14.90 1.03
N LYS A 43 3.64 15.31 1.96
CA LYS A 43 3.55 16.64 2.57
C LYS A 43 3.68 17.73 1.52
N LYS A 44 4.60 17.56 0.56
CA LYS A 44 4.84 18.51 -0.54
C LYS A 44 3.76 18.48 -1.62
N SER A 45 3.20 17.31 -1.94
CA SER A 45 2.21 17.16 -3.02
C SER A 45 0.77 17.39 -2.56
N GLU A 46 0.42 16.94 -1.36
CA GLU A 46 -0.96 16.78 -0.88
C GLU A 46 -1.19 17.42 0.49
N GLY A 47 -0.15 17.91 1.17
CA GLY A 47 -0.24 18.50 2.51
C GLY A 47 -0.40 17.47 3.65
N LEU A 48 -0.35 16.18 3.34
CA LEU A 48 -0.51 15.08 4.30
C LEU A 48 0.71 14.92 5.21
N ASP A 49 0.50 14.90 6.53
CA ASP A 49 1.52 14.64 7.56
C ASP A 49 1.68 13.14 7.84
N GLY A 50 2.07 12.38 6.82
CA GLY A 50 2.26 10.93 6.94
C GLY A 50 2.54 10.23 5.61
N ALA A 51 2.86 8.95 5.70
CA ALA A 51 3.13 8.08 4.57
C ALA A 51 1.93 7.16 4.28
N ILE A 52 1.58 6.95 3.01
CA ILE A 52 0.55 5.95 2.63
C ILE A 52 1.24 4.72 2.07
N ILE A 53 1.02 3.57 2.71
CA ILE A 53 1.68 2.30 2.40
C ILE A 53 0.79 1.30 1.64
N HIS A 54 0.46 1.64 0.38
CA HIS A 54 -0.45 0.86 -0.47
C HIS A 54 -0.13 -0.65 -0.53
N ASP A 55 1.12 -0.99 -0.83
CA ASP A 55 1.54 -2.38 -1.06
C ASP A 55 1.58 -3.19 0.25
N ALA A 56 1.92 -2.55 1.36
CA ALA A 56 1.92 -3.20 2.67
C ALA A 56 0.50 -3.60 3.08
N LEU A 57 -0.51 -2.75 2.80
CA LEU A 57 -1.91 -3.11 3.01
C LEU A 57 -2.32 -4.29 2.14
N ALA A 58 -1.85 -4.35 0.89
CA ALA A 58 -2.14 -5.47 -0.01
C ALA A 58 -1.59 -6.80 0.53
N VAL A 59 -0.37 -6.80 1.07
CA VAL A 59 0.22 -7.97 1.73
C VAL A 59 -0.55 -8.34 3.00
N ALA A 60 -0.86 -7.35 3.86
CA ALA A 60 -1.60 -7.57 5.09
C ALA A 60 -2.99 -8.20 4.85
N ALA A 61 -3.70 -7.75 3.81
CA ALA A 61 -5.02 -8.23 3.46
C ALA A 61 -5.06 -9.71 3.04
N VAL A 62 -3.94 -10.26 2.55
CA VAL A 62 -3.85 -11.69 2.16
C VAL A 62 -3.20 -12.58 3.22
N ILE A 63 -2.47 -12.02 4.19
CA ILE A 63 -1.81 -12.79 5.25
C ILE A 63 -2.83 -13.58 6.09
N ASP A 64 -3.99 -13.00 6.40
CA ASP A 64 -4.99 -13.65 7.25
C ASP A 64 -6.13 -14.35 6.48
N MET A 65 -5.85 -14.87 5.28
CA MET A 65 -6.82 -15.66 4.51
C MET A 65 -7.34 -16.90 5.26
N LYS A 66 -6.58 -17.39 6.25
CA LYS A 66 -6.97 -18.53 7.11
C LYS A 66 -7.71 -18.11 8.39
N LYS A 67 -7.97 -16.81 8.60
CA LYS A 67 -8.63 -16.22 9.80
C LYS A 67 -7.98 -16.62 11.12
N THR A 68 -6.66 -16.79 11.12
CA THR A 68 -5.87 -17.11 12.30
C THR A 68 -5.80 -15.96 13.31
N THR A 69 -6.04 -14.71 12.89
CA THR A 69 -6.07 -13.57 13.82
C THR A 69 -7.43 -13.39 14.51
N GLY A 70 -8.50 -14.02 14.02
CA GLY A 70 -9.86 -13.87 14.55
C GLY A 70 -10.54 -12.53 14.22
N ASN A 71 -9.86 -11.61 13.53
CA ASN A 71 -10.42 -10.33 13.14
C ASN A 71 -11.48 -10.48 12.03
N LYS A 72 -12.46 -9.57 12.02
CA LYS A 72 -13.43 -9.50 10.93
C LYS A 72 -12.77 -8.89 9.68
N PRO A 73 -13.05 -9.40 8.47
CA PRO A 73 -12.61 -8.76 7.24
C PRO A 73 -13.06 -7.29 7.18
N ASN A 74 -12.14 -6.40 6.80
CA ASN A 74 -12.37 -4.95 6.74
C ASN A 74 -12.02 -4.32 5.37
N VAL A 75 -11.61 -5.14 4.40
CA VAL A 75 -11.27 -4.70 3.03
C VAL A 75 -11.61 -5.79 2.02
N GLU A 76 -12.04 -5.39 0.82
CA GLU A 76 -12.23 -6.29 -0.31
C GLU A 76 -10.98 -6.39 -1.17
N VAL A 77 -10.61 -7.62 -1.56
CA VAL A 77 -9.41 -7.88 -2.37
C VAL A 77 -9.74 -8.75 -3.58
N ALA A 78 -9.30 -8.32 -4.77
CA ALA A 78 -9.38 -9.17 -5.96
C ALA A 78 -8.32 -10.27 -5.92
N LEU A 79 -8.75 -11.53 -6.01
CA LEU A 79 -7.91 -12.74 -5.95
C LEU A 79 -7.58 -13.33 -7.33
N GLY A 80 -8.18 -12.81 -8.40
CA GLY A 80 -8.03 -13.33 -9.76
C GLY A 80 -7.89 -12.22 -10.79
N LEU A 81 -7.27 -12.55 -11.91
CA LEU A 81 -7.10 -11.67 -13.07
C LEU A 81 -7.22 -12.50 -14.35
N ASP A 82 -8.08 -12.09 -15.28
CA ASP A 82 -7.98 -12.57 -16.67
C ASP A 82 -6.77 -11.91 -17.33
N ARG A 83 -5.62 -12.59 -17.25
CA ARG A 83 -4.35 -12.08 -17.75
C ARG A 83 -4.38 -11.83 -19.25
N LYS A 84 -5.05 -12.68 -20.05
CA LYS A 84 -5.05 -12.54 -21.51
C LYS A 84 -5.79 -11.26 -21.89
N ARG A 85 -7.00 -11.10 -21.38
CA ARG A 85 -7.83 -9.92 -21.63
C ARG A 85 -7.19 -8.63 -21.10
N PHE A 86 -6.53 -8.68 -19.95
CA PHE A 86 -5.81 -7.52 -19.42
C PHE A 86 -4.70 -7.02 -20.35
N ILE A 87 -3.91 -7.93 -20.90
CA ILE A 87 -2.84 -7.58 -21.85
C ILE A 87 -3.42 -7.07 -23.18
N GLU A 88 -4.53 -7.64 -23.65
CA GLU A 88 -5.23 -7.15 -24.84
C GLU A 88 -5.71 -5.71 -24.65
N MET A 89 -6.37 -5.42 -23.53
CA MET A 89 -6.85 -4.08 -23.18
C MET A 89 -5.70 -3.05 -23.14
N LEU A 90 -4.56 -3.40 -22.53
CA LEU A 90 -3.38 -2.52 -22.51
C LEU A 90 -2.87 -2.17 -23.92
N LYS A 91 -2.82 -3.17 -24.80
CA LYS A 91 -2.40 -2.96 -26.20
C LYS A 91 -3.38 -2.06 -26.95
N GLU A 92 -4.68 -2.21 -26.70
CA GLU A 92 -5.71 -1.35 -27.31
C GLU A 92 -5.58 0.11 -26.85
N MET A 93 -5.39 0.34 -25.55
CA MET A 93 -5.19 1.70 -25.01
C MET A 93 -3.98 2.40 -25.63
N MET A 94 -2.87 1.69 -25.84
CA MET A 94 -1.68 2.27 -26.47
C MET A 94 -1.94 2.70 -27.92
N LYS A 95 -2.79 1.98 -28.65
CA LYS A 95 -3.16 2.33 -30.04
C LYS A 95 -4.03 3.59 -30.11
N ALA A 96 -4.73 3.96 -29.05
CA ALA A 96 -5.61 5.12 -29.02
C ALA A 96 -4.86 6.47 -29.03
N TYR A 97 -3.54 6.45 -28.84
CA TYR A 97 -2.68 7.64 -28.85
C TYR A 97 -1.80 7.74 -30.10
N ASN A 98 -2.11 6.96 -31.15
CA ASN A 98 -1.49 7.08 -32.47
C ASN A 98 -2.35 7.89 -33.44
#